data_AF-A0AA40UU80-F1
#
_entry.id   AF-A0AA40UU80-F1
#
_cell.length_a   1.000
_cell.length_b   1.000
_cell.length_c   1.000
_cell.angle_alpha   90.00
_cell.angle_beta   90.00
_cell.angle_gamma   90.00
#
_symmetry.space_group_name_H-M   'P 1'
#
loop_
_entity.id
_entity.type
_entity.pdbx_description
1 polymer ?
#
loop_
_entity_poly.entity_id
_entity_poly.type
_entity_poly.pdbx_seq_one_letter_code
_entity_poly.pdbx_strand_id
1 'polypeptide(L)' 'MRVVFAQPKMFYRNIAGDCHPDGTRDHDITDGSNALNVLPTSTDGFRDLQLRQRGSKWRQTFRWSARDGEYLPR' A
#
# COMPACT_ATOMS: atom_id res chain seq x y z
N MET A 1 4.99 16.38 -15.66
CA MET A 1 4.17 15.19 -15.31
C MET A 1 3.91 15.26 -13.81
N ARG A 2 2.66 15.10 -13.33
CA ARG A 2 2.31 15.14 -11.90
C ARG A 2 1.99 13.72 -11.42
N VAL A 3 2.58 13.30 -10.30
CA VAL A 3 2.24 12.03 -9.65
C VAL A 3 0.94 12.23 -8.86
N VAL A 4 -0.04 11.36 -9.10
CA VAL A 4 -1.37 11.43 -8.46
C VAL A 4 -1.74 10.16 -7.68
N PHE A 5 -0.89 9.14 -7.77
CA PHE A 5 -1.00 7.90 -7.02
C PHE A 5 0.39 7.25 -6.99
N ALA A 6 0.90 7.00 -5.78
CA ALA A 6 2.16 6.28 -5.57
C ALA A 6 1.98 5.35 -4.38
N GLN A 7 1.98 4.04 -4.65
CA GLN A 7 1.89 2.98 -3.65
C GLN A 7 2.86 1.86 -4.03
N PRO A 8 3.47 1.16 -3.05
CA PRO A 8 4.44 0.11 -3.33
C PRO A 8 3.79 -1.08 -4.03
N LYS A 9 4.37 -1.51 -5.15
CA LYS A 9 3.96 -2.75 -5.84
C LYS A 9 4.67 -3.98 -5.27
N MET A 10 5.88 -3.79 -4.75
CA MET A 10 6.67 -4.77 -4.01
C MET A 10 7.28 -4.04 -2.82
N PHE A 11 7.38 -4.71 -1.68
CA PHE A 11 7.94 -4.14 -0.47
C PHE A 11 8.61 -5.22 0.39
N TYR A 12 9.58 -4.78 1.19
CA TYR A 12 10.17 -5.55 2.27
C TYR A 12 9.86 -4.82 3.57
N ARG A 13 9.58 -5.57 4.63
CA ARG A 13 9.39 -5.05 5.97
C ARG A 13 10.37 -5.76 6.88
N ASN A 14 11.30 -4.99 7.41
CA ASN A 14 12.22 -5.44 8.44
C ASN A 14 11.72 -4.93 9.79
N ILE A 15 11.21 -5.84 10.62
CA ILE A 15 10.65 -5.53 11.93
C ILE A 15 11.69 -5.92 12.98
N ALA A 16 12.15 -4.93 13.74
CA ALA A 16 13.13 -5.15 14.79
C ALA A 16 12.46 -5.81 16.01
N GLY A 17 12.93 -7.01 16.36
CA GLY A 17 12.49 -7.80 17.52
C GLY A 17 13.28 -7.46 18.78
N ASP A 18 13.47 -8.46 19.65
CA ASP A 18 14.10 -8.29 20.95
C ASP A 18 15.63 -8.06 20.84
N CYS A 19 16.15 -7.22 21.73
CA CYS A 19 17.59 -7.02 21.88
C CYS A 19 18.17 -8.08 22.82
N HIS A 20 19.35 -8.59 22.47
CA HIS A 20 20.04 -9.65 23.19
C HIS A 20 21.20 -9.10 24.03
N PRO A 21 21.63 -9.78 25.11
CA PRO A 21 22.71 -9.31 25.99
C PRO A 21 24.08 -9.15 25.31
N ASP A 22 24.30 -9.84 24.20
CA ASP A 22 25.52 -9.77 23.39
C ASP A 22 25.53 -8.59 22.40
N GLY A 23 24.49 -7.76 22.43
CA GLY A 23 24.33 -6.60 21.55
C GLY A 23 23.71 -6.91 20.19
N THR A 24 23.33 -8.16 19.92
CA THR A 24 22.57 -8.52 18.72
C THR A 24 21.08 -8.21 18.90
N ARG A 25 20.34 -8.20 17.79
CA ARG A 25 18.90 -7.94 17.79
C ARG A 25 18.20 -8.86 16.79
N ASP A 26 17.06 -9.39 17.19
CA ASP A 26 16.21 -10.14 16.29
C ASP A 26 15.62 -9.26 15.19
N HIS A 27 15.40 -9.85 14.03
CA HIS A 27 14.71 -9.21 12.92
C HIS A 27 13.75 -10.21 12.27
N ASP A 28 12.48 -9.83 12.19
CA ASP A 28 11.52 -10.51 11.33
C ASP A 28 11.47 -9.77 9.98
N ILE A 29 11.95 -10.45 8.93
CA ILE A 29 11.97 -9.92 7.57
C ILE A 29 10.84 -10.59 6.79
N THR A 30 9.89 -9.78 6.36
CA THR A 30 8.80 -10.21 5.48
C THR A 30 8.85 -9.44 4.18
N ASP A 31 8.56 -10.10 3.07
CA ASP A 31 8.33 -9.46 1.78
C ASP A 31 6.84 -9.51 1.42
N GLY A 32 6.44 -8.66 0.49
CA GLY A 32 5.08 -8.64 -0.01
C GLY A 32 4.98 -7.94 -1.35
N SER A 33 3.89 -8.22 -2.06
CA SER A 33 3.56 -7.56 -3.32
C SER A 33 2.08 -7.22 -3.40
N ASN A 34 1.80 -6.15 -4.13
CA ASN A 34 0.47 -5.63 -4.33
C ASN A 34 0.05 -5.73 -5.80
N ALA A 35 -1.23 -6.02 -6.02
CA ALA A 35 -1.90 -5.82 -7.29
C ALA A 35 -2.75 -4.55 -7.22
N LEU A 36 -2.69 -3.73 -8.27
CA LEU A 36 -3.59 -2.59 -8.45
C LEU A 36 -4.77 -3.03 -9.31
N ASN A 37 -5.98 -2.90 -8.77
CA ASN A 37 -7.22 -3.19 -9.46
C ASN A 37 -7.97 -1.89 -9.74
N VAL A 38 -8.54 -1.77 -10.94
CA VAL A 38 -9.46 -0.70 -11.30
C VAL A 38 -10.88 -1.20 -11.04
N LEU A 39 -11.62 -0.54 -10.15
CA LEU A 39 -12.97 -0.95 -9.77
C LEU A 39 -14.01 -0.48 -10.78
N PRO A 40 -15.22 -1.11 -10.82
CA PRO A 40 -16.35 -0.63 -11.63
C PRO A 40 -16.92 0.72 -11.18
N THR A 41 -16.75 1.07 -9.90
CA THR A 41 -17.23 2.33 -9.33
C THR A 41 -16.36 3.51 -9.73
N SER A 42 -16.94 4.70 -9.69
CA SER A 42 -16.27 5.95 -9.98
C SER A 42 -16.61 7.01 -8.93
N THR A 43 -15.66 7.90 -8.67
CA THR A 43 -15.80 9.10 -7.84
C THR A 43 -15.32 10.29 -8.66
N ASP A 44 -16.13 11.35 -8.75
CA ASP A 44 -15.81 12.58 -9.49
C ASP A 44 -15.38 12.34 -10.97
N GLY A 45 -15.96 11.33 -11.61
CA GLY A 45 -15.65 10.97 -13.00
C GLY A 45 -14.43 10.08 -13.20
N PHE A 46 -13.66 9.76 -12.15
CA PHE A 46 -12.50 8.87 -12.19
C PHE A 46 -12.82 7.51 -11.58
N ARG A 47 -12.17 6.45 -12.08
CA ARG A 47 -12.36 5.08 -11.57
C ARG A 47 -11.73 4.92 -10.20
N ASP A 48 -12.46 4.30 -9.27
CA ASP A 48 -11.89 3.97 -7.97
C ASP A 48 -10.79 2.92 -8.14
N LEU A 49 -9.73 3.05 -7.35
CA LEU A 49 -8.59 2.13 -7.36
C LEU A 49 -8.63 1.25 -6.11
N GLN A 50 -8.15 0.02 -6.22
CA GLN A 50 -7.97 -0.85 -5.06
C GLN A 50 -6.61 -1.52 -5.10
N LEU A 51 -5.84 -1.32 -4.03
CA LEU A 51 -4.60 -2.03 -3.79
C LEU A 51 -4.90 -3.30 -2.99
N ARG A 52 -4.44 -4.45 -3.47
CA ARG A 52 -4.58 -5.75 -2.78
C ARG A 52 -3.23 -6.39 -2.57
N GLN A 53 -2.93 -6.79 -1.33
CA GLN A 53 -1.74 -7.58 -1.06
C GLN A 53 -1.95 -9.02 -1.51
N ARG A 54 -0.99 -9.59 -2.23
CA ARG A 54 -1.02 -10.99 -2.63
C ARG A 54 -0.83 -11.90 -1.42
N GLY A 55 -1.58 -13.00 -1.36
CA GLY A 55 -1.49 -13.98 -0.27
C GLY A 55 -2.12 -13.52 1.06
N SER A 56 -2.76 -12.35 1.12
CA SER A 56 -3.43 -11.85 2.31
C SER A 56 -4.83 -11.33 1.99
N LYS A 57 -5.66 -11.15 3.03
CA LYS A 57 -7.00 -10.54 2.89
C LYS A 57 -6.96 -9.01 2.88
N TRP A 58 -5.78 -8.41 3.06
CA TRP A 58 -5.61 -6.96 3.13
C TRP A 58 -5.89 -6.30 1.78
N ARG A 59 -6.64 -5.21 1.83
CA ARG A 59 -6.98 -4.37 0.69
C ARG A 59 -7.27 -2.95 1.16
N GLN A 60 -6.91 -1.96 0.35
CA GLN A 60 -7.29 -0.55 0.55
C GLN A 60 -7.88 0.01 -0.75
N THR A 61 -9.01 0.70 -0.63
CA THR A 61 -9.63 1.40 -1.76
C THR A 61 -9.19 2.87 -1.73
N PHE A 62 -8.93 3.43 -2.90
CA PHE A 62 -8.58 4.83 -3.09
C PHE A 62 -9.57 5.47 -4.05
N ARG A 63 -9.93 6.73 -3.76
CA ARG A 63 -10.84 7.53 -4.57
C ARG A 63 -10.14 8.80 -5.03
N TRP A 64 -10.51 9.28 -6.21
CA TRP A 64 -10.04 10.59 -6.67
C TRP A 64 -10.57 11.70 -5.77
N SER A 65 -9.69 12.62 -5.38
CA SER A 65 -10.07 13.90 -4.78
C SER A 65 -9.89 14.99 -5.83
N ALA A 66 -10.99 15.57 -6.31
CA ALA A 66 -10.92 16.71 -7.23
C ALA A 66 -10.26 17.94 -6.57
N ARG A 67 -10.40 18.07 -5.25
CA ARG A 67 -9.79 19.15 -4.45
C ARG A 67 -8.28 19.03 -4.42
N ASP A 68 -7.76 17.83 -4.14
CA ASP A 68 -6.32 17.62 -3.91
C ASP A 68 -5.60 17.24 -5.21
N GLY A 69 -6.35 16.78 -6.22
CA GLY A 69 -5.83 16.35 -7.50
C GLY A 69 -5.04 15.04 -7.41
N GLU A 70 -5.43 14.15 -6.51
CA GLU A 70 -4.80 12.86 -6.25
C GLU A 70 -5.77 11.82 -5.70
N TYR A 71 -5.33 10.56 -5.68
CA TYR A 71 -6.07 9.46 -5.07
C TYR A 71 -5.80 9.37 -3.58
N LEU A 72 -6.87 9.46 -2.78
CA LEU A 72 -6.82 9.36 -1.32
C LEU A 72 -7.43 8.03 -0.84
N PRO A 73 -6.93 7.45 0.27
CA PRO A 73 -7.55 6.29 0.87
C PRO A 73 -8.99 6.61 1.31
N ARG A 74 -9.92 5.71 0.99
CA ARG A 74 -11.30 5.76 1.50
C ARG A 74 -11.36 5.32 2.95
#